data_AF-A0A2U9IFX5-F1
#
_entry.id   AF-A0A2U9IFX5-F1
#
_cell.length_a   1.000
_cell.length_b   1.000
_cell.length_c   1.000
_cell.angle_alpha   90.00
_cell.angle_beta   90.00
_cell.angle_gamma   90.00
#
_symmetry.space_group_name_H-M   'P 1'
#
loop_
_entity.id
_entity.type
_entity.pdbx_description
1 polymer ?
#
loop_
_entity_poly.entity_id
_entity_poly.type
_entity_poly.pdbx_seq_one_letter_code
_entity_poly.pdbx_strand_id
1 'polypeptide(L)'
;MPEEIKVIEGVSLIAIKKEGETAIDGKEDLDNVFLDNKVVIINTKDGKIINSNLDTSFKFPYPLKVYKVGVPADITSEIVKINYIQVNSDYPIIGIKMDYNKIPFLVLETSEGFRIISKSDMEDTKPVKETKAETKTKKSRSVKKKRAKKSSKRRKVKGKSSRKSRRV
;
A
#
# COMPACT_ATOMS: atom_id res chain seq x y z
N MET A 1 17.54 5.11 15.89
CA MET A 1 18.35 3.87 15.82
C MET A 1 17.41 2.69 15.84
N PRO A 2 17.69 1.67 15.00
CA PRO A 2 16.92 0.44 14.96
C PRO A 2 17.25 -0.45 16.16
N GLU A 3 16.25 -1.12 16.70
CA GLU A 3 16.37 -2.11 17.76
C GLU A 3 15.67 -3.39 17.33
N GLU A 4 16.29 -4.52 17.64
CA GLU A 4 15.73 -5.83 17.35
C GLU A 4 14.90 -6.34 18.52
N ILE A 5 13.62 -6.59 18.27
CA ILE A 5 12.67 -7.19 19.20
C ILE A 5 12.51 -8.65 18.82
N LYS A 6 13.06 -9.55 19.63
CA LYS A 6 12.93 -10.99 19.43
C LYS A 6 11.53 -11.44 19.82
N VAL A 7 10.82 -12.11 18.90
CA VAL A 7 9.47 -12.61 19.14
C VAL A 7 9.51 -14.10 19.44
N ILE A 8 10.16 -14.87 18.58
CA ILE A 8 10.40 -16.30 18.75
C ILE A 8 11.76 -16.65 18.13
N GLU A 9 12.25 -17.86 18.37
CA GLU A 9 13.47 -18.32 17.71
C GLU A 9 13.31 -18.30 16.18
N GLY A 10 14.18 -17.53 15.50
CA GLY A 10 14.13 -17.35 14.05
C GLY A 10 13.20 -16.22 13.57
N VAL A 11 12.56 -15.46 14.47
CA VAL A 11 11.78 -14.26 14.10
C VAL A 11 12.12 -13.09 15.01
N SER A 12 12.58 -12.01 14.39
CA SER A 12 12.76 -10.72 15.05
C SER A 12 12.10 -9.60 14.27
N LEU A 13 11.57 -8.62 14.99
CA LEU A 13 11.04 -7.38 14.45
C LEU A 13 12.09 -6.28 14.64
N ILE A 14 12.19 -5.35 13.70
CA ILE A 14 13.12 -4.23 13.80
C ILE A 14 12.33 -2.95 14.00
N ALA A 15 12.43 -2.42 15.21
CA ALA A 15 11.73 -1.24 15.67
C ALA A 15 12.61 0.01 15.61
N ILE A 16 12.02 1.19 15.40
CA ILE A 16 12.73 2.47 15.35
C ILE A 16 12.50 3.23 16.66
N LYS A 17 13.54 3.32 17.50
CA LYS A 17 13.48 3.99 18.82
C LYS A 17 13.62 5.51 18.79
N LYS A 18 14.31 6.04 17.79
CA LYS A 18 14.65 7.46 17.68
C LYS A 18 14.47 7.92 16.24
N GLU A 19 13.54 8.83 16.06
CA GLU A 19 13.39 9.66 14.87
C GLU A 19 14.29 10.89 15.07
N GLY A 20 15.14 11.17 14.09
CA GLY A 20 15.91 12.41 14.02
C GLY A 20 15.64 13.01 12.66
N GLU A 21 15.14 14.23 12.62
CA GLU A 21 14.90 14.93 11.37
C GLU A 21 16.18 15.66 10.95
N THR A 22 16.70 15.32 9.78
CA THR A 22 17.81 16.03 9.15
C THR A 22 17.36 16.49 7.79
N ALA A 23 17.38 17.81 7.56
CA ALA A 23 17.18 18.37 6.24
C ALA A 23 18.40 18.04 5.37
N ILE A 24 18.16 17.37 4.24
CA ILE A 24 19.18 17.11 3.23
C ILE A 24 18.87 18.05 2.06
N ASP A 25 19.80 18.94 1.73
CA ASP A 25 19.65 19.85 0.59
C ASP A 25 19.77 19.08 -0.74
N GLY A 26 18.80 19.32 -1.63
CA GLY A 26 18.48 18.48 -2.79
C GLY A 26 19.45 18.55 -3.97
N LYS A 27 20.74 18.28 -3.76
CA LYS A 27 21.74 18.16 -4.83
C LYS A 27 22.23 16.73 -5.11
N GLU A 28 21.86 15.76 -4.28
CA GLU A 28 22.29 14.37 -4.41
C GLU A 28 21.10 13.42 -4.65
N ASP A 29 21.33 12.32 -5.36
CA ASP A 29 20.36 11.25 -5.56
C ASP A 29 19.90 10.72 -4.20
N LEU A 30 18.72 11.17 -3.76
CA LEU A 30 18.14 10.85 -2.45
C LEU A 30 17.98 9.34 -2.22
N ASP A 31 17.84 8.57 -3.31
CA ASP A 31 17.76 7.11 -3.32
C ASP A 31 19.05 6.44 -2.80
N ASN A 32 20.20 7.14 -2.83
CA ASN A 32 21.50 6.61 -2.44
C ASN A 32 22.00 7.13 -1.08
N VAL A 33 21.20 7.90 -0.36
CA VAL A 33 21.60 8.38 0.98
C VAL A 33 21.42 7.24 1.98
N PHE A 34 22.54 6.58 2.32
CA PHE A 34 22.62 5.59 3.38
C PHE A 34 23.42 6.16 4.55
N LEU A 35 22.89 5.98 5.76
CA LEU A 35 23.62 6.29 7.00
C LEU A 35 23.81 4.99 7.78
N ASP A 36 25.04 4.72 8.20
CA ASP A 36 25.36 3.52 8.96
C ASP A 36 24.55 3.43 10.25
N ASN A 37 23.93 2.26 10.47
CA ASN A 37 23.07 1.95 11.61
C ASN A 37 21.91 2.93 11.84
N LYS A 38 21.49 3.65 10.80
CA LYS A 38 20.37 4.58 10.84
C LYS A 38 19.36 4.25 9.74
N VAL A 39 18.10 4.51 10.04
CA VAL A 39 17.02 4.50 9.06
C VAL A 39 16.82 5.95 8.65
N VAL A 40 16.93 6.23 7.35
CA VAL A 40 16.69 7.55 6.79
C VAL A 40 15.32 7.53 6.14
N ILE A 41 14.41 8.36 6.64
CA ILE A 41 13.08 8.56 6.06
C ILE A 41 13.10 9.93 5.37
N ILE A 42 13.07 9.92 4.05
CA ILE A 42 13.08 11.13 3.23
C ILE A 42 11.65 11.44 2.81
N ASN A 43 11.11 12.53 3.32
CA ASN A 43 9.81 13.05 2.90
C ASN A 43 9.99 13.91 1.64
N THR A 44 9.55 13.41 0.49
CA THR A 44 9.52 14.17 -0.77
C THR A 44 8.10 14.67 -1.06
N LYS A 45 7.94 15.57 -2.05
CA LYS A 45 6.61 16.02 -2.49
C LYS A 45 5.76 14.88 -3.06
N ASP A 46 6.42 13.84 -3.59
CA ASP A 46 5.79 12.73 -4.30
C ASP A 46 5.53 11.51 -3.39
N GLY A 47 6.21 11.41 -2.24
CA GLY A 47 6.02 10.32 -1.29
C GLY A 47 7.12 10.26 -0.22
N LYS A 48 7.14 9.17 0.56
CA LYS A 48 8.20 8.88 1.52
C LYS A 48 9.14 7.83 0.95
N ILE A 49 10.44 8.07 1.02
CA ILE A 49 11.48 7.10 0.64
C ILE A 49 12.17 6.66 1.93
N ILE A 50 12.34 5.35 2.10
CA ILE A 50 13.00 4.78 3.29
C ILE A 50 14.24 4.05 2.87
N ASN A 51 15.38 4.63 3.23
CA ASN A 51 16.68 4.02 3.02
C ASN A 51 17.20 3.47 4.34
N SER A 52 17.49 2.19 4.34
CA SER A 52 18.06 1.52 5.50
C SER A 52 18.99 0.40 5.04
N ASN A 53 20.25 0.48 5.48
CA ASN A 53 21.21 -0.62 5.32
C ASN A 53 21.02 -1.64 6.47
N LEU A 54 19.80 -2.13 6.63
CA LEU A 54 19.44 -3.10 7.65
C LEU A 54 19.37 -4.50 7.05
N ASP A 55 19.96 -5.45 7.78
CA ASP A 55 19.89 -6.88 7.52
C ASP A 55 18.51 -7.41 7.92
N THR A 56 17.56 -7.36 6.99
CA THR A 56 16.16 -7.74 7.20
C THR A 56 15.68 -8.64 6.08
N SER A 57 14.94 -9.69 6.41
CA SER A 57 14.23 -10.53 5.45
C SER A 57 13.00 -9.85 4.84
N PHE A 58 12.47 -8.78 5.44
CA PHE A 58 11.38 -8.04 4.82
C PHE A 58 11.41 -6.60 5.30
N LYS A 59 11.20 -5.65 4.38
CA LYS A 59 11.12 -4.22 4.69
C LYS A 59 9.72 -3.71 4.39
N PHE A 60 9.14 -3.00 5.34
CA PHE A 60 7.90 -2.28 5.10
C PHE A 60 8.18 -1.02 4.27
N PRO A 61 7.23 -0.64 3.39
CA PRO A 61 7.33 0.62 2.65
C PRO A 61 7.29 1.85 3.57
N TYR A 62 6.67 1.73 4.74
CA TYR A 62 6.60 2.76 5.78
C TYR A 62 6.65 2.14 7.18
N PRO A 63 7.12 2.86 8.21
CA PRO A 63 7.14 2.34 9.57
C PRO A 63 5.71 2.11 10.06
N LEU A 64 5.44 0.92 10.60
CA LEU A 64 4.11 0.51 11.01
C LEU A 64 4.09 -0.04 12.43
N LYS A 65 2.96 0.13 13.12
CA LYS A 65 2.75 -0.52 14.41
C LYS A 65 2.31 -1.96 14.17
N VAL A 66 3.00 -2.92 14.77
CA VAL A 66 2.62 -4.34 14.77
C VAL A 66 2.05 -4.67 16.13
N TYR A 67 0.85 -5.24 16.16
CA TYR A 67 0.15 -5.62 17.38
C TYR A 67 0.35 -7.10 17.71
N LYS A 68 0.25 -7.97 16.70
CA LYS A 68 0.38 -9.42 16.87
C LYS A 68 1.15 -10.05 15.72
N VAL A 69 1.86 -11.12 16.05
CA VAL A 69 2.63 -11.95 15.13
C VAL A 69 2.09 -13.36 15.26
N GLY A 70 1.41 -13.82 14.21
CA GLY A 70 0.96 -15.19 14.03
C GLY A 70 2.06 -16.04 13.42
N VAL A 71 2.56 -17.01 14.19
CA VAL A 71 3.55 -18.00 13.74
C VAL A 71 2.83 -19.33 13.51
N PRO A 72 3.01 -19.98 12.35
CA PRO A 72 2.46 -21.31 12.12
C PRO A 72 3.10 -22.32 13.09
N ALA A 73 2.28 -22.98 13.91
CA ALA A 73 2.73 -23.97 14.87
C ALA A 73 2.57 -25.40 14.33
N ASP A 74 1.55 -25.63 13.50
CA ASP A 74 1.23 -26.94 12.95
C ASP A 74 0.65 -26.75 11.54
N ILE A 75 1.22 -27.43 10.55
CA ILE A 75 0.84 -27.32 9.14
C ILE A 75 0.50 -28.73 8.67
N THR A 76 -0.79 -29.04 8.59
CA THR A 76 -1.31 -30.23 7.94
C THR A 76 -1.79 -29.87 6.53
N SER A 77 -2.03 -30.86 5.67
CA SER A 77 -2.48 -30.69 4.28
C SER A 77 -3.71 -29.79 4.11
N GLU A 78 -4.58 -29.73 5.13
CA GLU A 78 -5.86 -29.01 5.09
C GLU A 78 -5.98 -27.91 6.14
N ILE A 79 -5.19 -27.97 7.23
CA ILE A 79 -5.36 -27.10 8.40
C ILE A 79 -4.01 -26.53 8.79
N VAL A 80 -3.97 -25.21 8.96
CA VAL A 80 -2.86 -24.48 9.57
C VAL A 80 -3.30 -23.98 10.93
N LYS A 81 -2.59 -24.37 11.98
CA LYS A 81 -2.74 -23.76 13.32
C LYS A 81 -1.73 -22.63 13.46
N ILE A 82 -2.23 -21.44 13.75
CA ILE A 82 -1.41 -20.24 13.95
C ILE A 82 -1.44 -19.88 15.43
N ASN A 83 -0.27 -19.74 16.02
CA ASN A 83 -0.12 -19.20 17.36
C ASN A 83 0.16 -17.70 17.28
N TYR A 84 -0.67 -16.88 17.93
CA TYR A 84 -0.52 -15.43 17.93
C TYR A 84 0.23 -14.96 19.16
N ILE A 85 1.37 -14.30 18.92
CA ILE A 85 2.19 -13.68 19.94
C ILE A 85 1.94 -12.18 19.92
N GLN A 86 1.62 -11.60 21.07
CA GLN A 86 1.38 -10.17 21.19
C GLN A 86 2.71 -9.40 21.25
N VAL A 87 2.80 -8.33 20.47
CA VAL A 87 4.00 -7.49 20.40
C VAL A 87 3.79 -6.27 21.28
N ASN A 88 4.50 -6.24 22.41
CA ASN A 88 4.49 -5.09 23.33
C ASN A 88 5.60 -4.10 22.93
N SER A 89 5.43 -3.43 21.79
CA SER A 89 6.32 -2.37 21.34
C SER A 89 5.53 -1.09 21.12
N ASP A 90 5.99 -0.01 21.74
CA ASP A 90 5.48 1.34 21.48
C ASP A 90 6.10 1.96 20.22
N TYR A 91 7.18 1.38 19.72
CA TYR A 91 7.92 1.88 18.57
C TYR A 91 7.41 1.29 17.25
N PRO A 92 7.42 2.08 16.16
CA PRO A 92 7.06 1.60 14.84
C PRO A 92 8.14 0.64 14.30
N ILE A 93 7.70 -0.37 13.57
CA ILE A 93 8.52 -1.42 12.98
C ILE A 93 8.72 -1.13 11.50
N ILE A 94 9.99 -1.25 11.06
CA ILE A 94 10.41 -0.97 9.68
C ILE A 94 10.69 -2.24 8.89
N GLY A 95 10.98 -3.33 9.58
CA GLY A 95 11.30 -4.58 8.92
C GLY A 95 11.27 -5.76 9.86
N ILE A 96 11.42 -6.93 9.26
CA ILE A 96 11.34 -8.22 9.92
C ILE A 96 12.52 -9.05 9.47
N LYS A 97 13.13 -9.72 10.43
CA LYS A 97 14.15 -10.74 10.20
C LYS A 97 13.53 -12.09 10.49
N MET A 98 13.50 -12.93 9.48
CA MET A 98 12.89 -14.26 9.52
C MET A 98 13.87 -15.29 8.98
N ASP A 99 14.04 -16.38 9.73
CA ASP A 99 14.71 -17.59 9.26
C ASP A 99 13.67 -18.51 8.61
N TYR A 100 13.62 -18.45 7.28
CA TYR A 100 12.66 -19.23 6.52
C TYR A 100 12.95 -20.73 6.47
N ASN A 101 14.07 -21.20 7.02
CA ASN A 101 14.30 -22.64 7.17
C ASN A 101 13.46 -23.21 8.32
N LYS A 102 13.10 -22.37 9.29
CA LYS A 102 12.29 -22.74 10.45
C LYS A 102 10.81 -22.43 10.24
N ILE A 103 10.50 -21.28 9.63
CA ILE A 103 9.14 -20.79 9.52
C ILE A 103 8.82 -20.42 8.06
N PRO A 104 7.84 -21.06 7.40
CA PRO A 104 7.59 -20.87 5.98
C PRO A 104 6.92 -19.52 5.64
N PHE A 105 6.09 -19.03 6.55
CA PHE A 105 5.41 -17.73 6.43
C PHE A 105 5.01 -17.23 7.81
N LEU A 106 4.65 -15.96 7.87
CA LEU A 106 4.24 -15.29 9.09
C LEU A 106 3.01 -14.42 8.84
N VAL A 107 2.09 -14.37 9.80
CA VAL A 107 0.90 -13.51 9.73
C VAL A 107 1.08 -12.35 10.69
N LEU A 108 0.88 -11.12 10.23
CA LEU A 108 1.01 -9.92 11.05
C LEU A 108 -0.32 -9.24 11.17
N GLU A 109 -0.63 -8.78 12.37
CA GLU A 109 -1.67 -7.79 12.62
C GLU A 109 -0.99 -6.44 12.78
N THR A 110 -1.15 -5.57 11.79
CA THR A 110 -0.54 -4.23 11.75
C THR A 110 -1.59 -3.14 11.88
N SER A 111 -1.16 -1.89 12.03
CA SER A 111 -2.05 -0.71 12.00
C SER A 111 -2.89 -0.57 10.73
N GLU A 112 -2.48 -1.21 9.63
CA GLU A 112 -3.21 -1.19 8.36
C GLU A 112 -4.03 -2.46 8.09
N GLY A 113 -3.98 -3.42 9.02
CA GLY A 113 -4.70 -4.68 8.92
C GLY A 113 -3.77 -5.90 8.91
N PHE A 114 -4.30 -7.01 8.42
CA PHE A 114 -3.60 -8.29 8.40
C PHE A 114 -2.74 -8.42 7.15
N ARG A 115 -1.48 -8.84 7.33
CA ARG A 115 -0.55 -9.10 6.23
C ARG A 115 0.15 -10.44 6.43
N ILE A 116 0.19 -11.24 5.37
CA ILE A 116 0.95 -12.48 5.36
C ILE A 116 2.29 -12.18 4.67
N ILE A 117 3.39 -12.64 5.26
CA ILE A 117 4.73 -12.50 4.71
C ILE A 117 5.29 -13.90 4.51
N SER A 118 5.67 -14.19 3.27
CA SER A 118 6.21 -15.47 2.82
C SER A 118 7.46 -15.24 1.99
N LYS A 119 8.17 -16.31 1.62
CA LYS A 119 9.36 -16.21 0.75
C LYS A 119 9.06 -15.52 -0.59
N SER A 120 7.86 -15.70 -1.16
CA SER A 120 7.49 -15.09 -2.45
C SER A 120 7.40 -13.57 -2.39
N ASP A 121 7.14 -12.99 -1.21
CA ASP A 121 7.03 -11.53 -1.07
C ASP A 121 8.40 -10.82 -1.17
N MET A 122 9.51 -11.57 -1.18
CA MET A 122 10.86 -11.04 -1.35
C MET A 122 11.31 -10.89 -2.80
N GLU A 123 10.79 -11.72 -3.72
CA GLU A 123 11.27 -11.74 -5.11
C GLU A 123 10.75 -10.56 -5.94
N ASP A 124 9.71 -9.86 -5.48
CA ASP A 124 9.00 -8.83 -6.24
C ASP A 124 9.14 -7.38 -5.71
N THR A 125 9.94 -7.11 -4.68
CA THR A 125 10.18 -5.72 -4.24
C THR A 125 11.18 -5.00 -5.14
N LYS A 126 10.84 -4.82 -6.42
CA LYS A 126 11.29 -3.62 -7.14
C LYS A 126 10.74 -2.40 -6.39
N PRO A 127 11.48 -1.29 -6.28
CA PRO A 127 10.96 -0.09 -5.62
C PRO A 127 9.65 0.31 -6.29
N VAL A 128 8.54 0.10 -5.58
CA VAL A 128 7.24 0.57 -6.02
C VAL A 128 7.32 2.08 -5.90
N LYS A 129 7.56 2.75 -7.03
CA LYS A 129 7.19 4.15 -7.16
C LYS A 129 5.68 4.19 -6.95
N GLU A 130 5.24 4.47 -5.73
CA GLU A 130 3.88 4.88 -5.47
C GLU A 130 3.70 6.23 -6.17
N THR A 131 3.46 6.21 -7.48
CA THR A 131 2.69 7.31 -8.07
C THR A 131 1.41 7.31 -7.28
N LYS A 132 1.20 8.35 -6.47
CA LYS A 132 -0.06 8.64 -5.78
C LYS A 132 -1.15 8.13 -6.70
N ALA A 133 -1.79 7.04 -6.31
CA ALA A 133 -2.98 6.61 -7.01
C ALA A 133 -3.93 7.77 -6.78
N GLU A 134 -4.02 8.67 -7.78
CA GLU A 134 -5.15 9.54 -7.94
C GLU A 134 -6.32 8.63 -7.66
N THR A 135 -7.04 8.97 -6.60
CA THR A 135 -8.28 8.35 -6.23
C THR A 135 -9.11 8.31 -7.50
N LYS A 136 -9.05 7.16 -8.20
CA LYS A 136 -10.00 6.80 -9.23
C LYS A 136 -11.28 6.60 -8.45
N THR A 137 -11.92 7.73 -8.13
CA THR A 137 -13.35 7.85 -7.99
C THR A 137 -13.90 6.86 -9.00
N LYS A 138 -14.55 5.82 -8.51
CA LYS A 138 -15.24 4.84 -9.34
C LYS A 138 -16.24 5.66 -10.16
N LYS A 139 -15.81 6.15 -11.34
CA LYS A 139 -16.70 6.54 -12.42
C LYS A 139 -17.39 5.23 -12.75
N SER A 140 -18.57 5.05 -12.15
CA SER A 140 -19.52 4.05 -12.58
C SER A 140 -19.51 4.10 -14.10
N ARG A 141 -19.08 3.01 -14.73
CA ARG A 141 -19.23 2.84 -16.17
C ARG A 141 -20.72 2.99 -16.42
N SER A 142 -21.14 4.16 -16.89
CA SER A 142 -22.50 4.36 -17.35
C SER A 142 -22.68 3.41 -18.52
N VAL A 143 -23.33 2.28 -18.27
CA VAL A 143 -23.77 1.36 -19.30
C VAL A 143 -24.62 2.21 -20.23
N LYS A 144 -24.09 2.54 -21.41
CA LYS A 144 -24.84 3.20 -22.47
C LYS A 144 -26.00 2.27 -22.82
N LYS A 145 -27.18 2.51 -22.23
CA LYS A 145 -28.43 1.87 -22.65
C LYS A 145 -28.58 2.16 -24.14
N LYS A 146 -28.47 1.11 -24.98
CA LYS A 146 -28.77 1.19 -26.41
C LYS A 146 -30.21 1.68 -26.54
N ARG A 147 -30.39 2.95 -26.91
CA ARG A 147 -31.73 3.50 -27.19
C ARG A 147 -32.18 2.92 -28.53
N ALA A 148 -33.32 2.23 -28.52
CA ALA A 148 -33.99 1.83 -29.75
C ALA A 148 -34.26 3.07 -30.62
N LYS A 149 -34.05 2.97 -31.93
CA LYS A 149 -34.38 4.03 -32.88
C LYS A 149 -35.88 4.32 -32.78
N LYS A 150 -36.27 5.46 -32.19
CA LYS A 150 -37.65 5.95 -32.27
C LYS A 150 -37.96 6.23 -33.75
N SER A 151 -38.86 5.46 -34.34
CA SER A 151 -39.41 5.75 -35.67
C SER A 151 -40.25 7.03 -35.56
N SER A 152 -39.69 8.16 -36.00
CA SER A 152 -40.45 9.40 -36.06
C SER A 152 -41.45 9.32 -37.22
N LYS A 153 -42.68 8.89 -36.92
CA LYS A 153 -43.81 8.98 -37.86
C LYS A 153 -44.15 10.46 -38.05
N ARG A 154 -43.58 11.10 -39.08
CA ARG A 154 -43.87 12.50 -39.46
C ARG A 154 -45.34 12.61 -39.85
N ARG A 155 -46.15 13.22 -38.97
CA ARG A 155 -47.55 13.57 -39.27
C ARG A 155 -47.54 14.85 -40.13
N LYS A 156 -48.16 14.82 -41.31
CA LYS A 156 -48.37 16.03 -42.15
C LYS A 156 -49.29 16.98 -41.40
N VAL A 157 -48.75 18.04 -40.81
CA VAL A 157 -49.56 19.16 -40.28
C VAL A 157 -49.83 20.11 -41.45
N LYS A 158 -51.09 20.16 -41.90
CA LYS A 158 -51.55 21.18 -42.86
C LYS A 158 -51.64 22.52 -42.12
N GLY A 159 -50.62 23.35 -42.23
CA GLY A 159 -50.63 24.72 -41.68
C GLY A 159 -51.59 25.60 -42.49
N LYS A 160 -52.67 26.07 -41.85
CA LYS A 160 -53.54 27.14 -42.36
C LYS A 160 -52.84 28.49 -42.16
N SER A 161 -53.03 29.38 -43.14
CA SER A 161 -52.41 30.69 -43.30
C SER A 161 -52.55 31.64 -42.10
N SER A 162 -51.50 32.41 -41.81
CA SER A 162 -51.61 33.73 -41.16
C SER A 162 -50.94 34.78 -42.05
N ARG A 163 -51.75 35.72 -42.54
CA ARG A 163 -51.43 36.72 -43.54
C ARG A 163 -50.38 37.73 -43.06
N LYS A 164 -49.57 38.18 -44.03
CA LYS A 164 -48.60 39.27 -44.00
C LYS A 164 -49.34 40.60 -43.76
N SER A 165 -49.24 41.20 -42.57
CA SER A 165 -49.60 42.62 -42.38
C SER A 165 -48.38 43.47 -42.73
N ARG A 166 -48.55 44.30 -43.76
CA ARG A 166 -47.58 45.29 -44.23
C ARG A 166 -47.93 46.59 -43.49
N ARG A 167 -46.96 47.25 -42.85
CA ARG A 167 -47.10 48.64 -42.42
C ARG A 167 -46.08 49.46 -43.20
N VAL A 168 -46.59 50.32 -44.07
CA VAL A 168 -45.96 51.57 -44.50
C VAL A 168 -46.45 52.63 -43.52
#